data_AF-A0A3E1NQ01-F1
#
_entry.id   AF-A0A3E1NQ01-F1
#
_cell.length_a   1.000
_cell.length_b   1.000
_cell.length_c   1.000
_cell.angle_alpha   90.00
_cell.angle_beta   90.00
_cell.angle_gamma   90.00
#
_symmetry.space_group_name_H-M   'P 1'
#
loop_
_entity.id
_entity.type
_entity.pdbx_description
1 polymer ?
#
loop_
_entity_poly.entity_id
_entity_poly.type
_entity_poly.pdbx_seq_one_letter_code
_entity_poly.pdbx_strand_id
1 'polypeptide(L)'
;MGRIIFRAKKLTETSKAASWIADNGNLHLQADKANVMQKGNEGVHLKIGDPPKADTAVPEVAAIKISTPLDQGINNSGAAVNGMLFDHRYIFEVTAFKNGTPPASENLIKWAYAYTTPEGQVIKNWLQGAFGKKIMLHIAAHEACGTQLTISAFIKQPDKGASITTWVHNRFRWFPRNQLQTQISQTQQAPEKIDQNSTPLCGIAALGYLLVKDDAAGYANLLLNLHRKGEYLYKTFLVKPLDEQLYDMVPDTGKNPGYPHNAAGPMRMADWLLLASVKNSEVKAYEGKQGEEWDGITWPWDVLPLLKKLLNYQTINNQAHYIARITPFSRYTSKKQDLLDMQAAHAAGEKVLMLIDADMLSNKNTYTITTTSWHWIVFEGDATVDDAAETYTFSYYSWGQKNNKAVFRQSVFNSNFYGFISGK
;
A
#
# COMPACT_ATOMS: atom_id res chain seq x y z
N MET A 1 73.26 55.26 -29.76
CA MET A 1 72.10 54.35 -29.73
C MET A 1 70.88 55.16 -29.32
N GLY A 2 69.83 55.19 -30.14
CA GLY A 2 68.71 56.11 -30.00
C GLY A 2 67.85 55.83 -28.78
N ARG A 3 67.46 56.90 -28.08
CA ARG A 3 66.58 56.87 -26.89
C ARG A 3 65.13 56.96 -27.37
N ILE A 4 64.32 55.94 -27.10
CA ILE A 4 62.89 55.96 -27.41
C ILE A 4 62.14 56.42 -26.15
N ILE A 5 61.43 57.55 -26.25
CA ILE A 5 60.58 58.09 -25.18
C ILE A 5 59.13 57.88 -25.60
N PHE A 6 58.35 57.16 -24.78
CA PHE A 6 56.91 57.04 -24.97
C PHE A 6 56.20 58.09 -24.11
N ARG A 7 55.40 58.97 -24.76
CA ARG A 7 54.46 59.87 -24.06
C ARG A 7 53.04 59.32 -24.20
N ALA A 8 52.48 58.81 -23.12
CA ALA A 8 51.06 58.44 -23.06
C ALA A 8 50.21 59.71 -22.86
N LYS A 9 49.12 59.86 -23.62
CA LYS A 9 48.22 61.02 -23.54
C LYS A 9 47.18 60.92 -22.41
N LYS A 10 46.93 59.72 -21.89
CA LYS A 10 46.08 59.45 -20.72
C LYS A 10 46.30 58.00 -20.25
N LEU A 11 46.54 57.78 -18.97
CA LEU A 11 46.43 56.48 -18.32
C LEU A 11 45.06 56.45 -17.62
N THR A 12 44.17 55.58 -18.06
CA THR A 12 42.89 55.34 -17.36
C THR A 12 42.86 53.91 -16.83
N GLU A 13 42.89 53.85 -15.50
CA GLU A 13 42.57 52.76 -14.58
C GLU A 13 43.43 51.47 -14.58
N THR A 14 43.85 51.16 -13.35
CA THR A 14 44.56 49.97 -12.90
C THR A 14 43.78 48.69 -13.19
N SER A 15 44.22 47.94 -14.20
CA SER A 15 43.89 46.51 -14.32
C SER A 15 44.71 45.71 -13.30
N LYS A 16 44.06 44.85 -12.51
CA LYS A 16 44.73 43.94 -11.55
C LYS A 16 45.64 42.89 -12.22
N ALA A 17 45.71 42.84 -13.56
CA ALA A 17 46.54 41.89 -14.29
C ALA A 17 47.92 42.45 -14.71
N ALA A 18 48.23 43.72 -14.41
CA ALA A 18 49.53 44.29 -14.73
C ALA A 18 50.01 45.26 -13.64
N SER A 19 51.06 44.85 -12.91
CA SER A 19 51.82 45.73 -12.02
C SER A 19 52.88 46.44 -12.84
N TRP A 20 52.86 47.77 -12.86
CA TRP A 20 53.97 48.56 -13.41
C TRP A 20 54.88 48.93 -12.25
N ILE A 21 56.10 48.37 -12.22
CA ILE A 21 57.13 48.77 -11.26
C ILE A 21 58.15 49.60 -12.02
N ALA A 22 58.31 50.86 -11.62
CA ALA A 22 59.37 51.72 -12.10
C ALA A 22 60.52 51.68 -11.08
N ASP A 23 61.67 51.13 -11.46
CA ASP A 23 62.89 51.24 -10.69
C ASP A 23 64.00 51.81 -11.59
N ASN A 24 64.65 52.88 -11.12
CA ASN A 24 65.74 53.59 -11.79
C ASN A 24 65.55 53.88 -13.30
N GLY A 25 64.34 54.26 -13.70
CA GLY A 25 64.06 54.82 -15.03
C GLY A 25 63.98 53.81 -16.18
N ASN A 26 63.97 52.50 -15.90
CA ASN A 26 63.70 51.45 -16.90
C ASN A 26 62.35 50.79 -16.64
N LEU A 27 61.56 50.60 -17.70
CA LEU A 27 60.25 49.97 -17.64
C LEU A 27 60.40 48.48 -18.00
N HIS A 28 60.21 47.59 -17.03
CA HIS A 28 60.19 46.14 -17.28
C HIS A 28 58.76 45.62 -17.30
N LEU A 29 58.39 44.92 -18.39
CA LEU A 29 57.11 44.23 -18.52
C LEU A 29 57.32 42.76 -18.14
N GLN A 30 56.83 42.35 -16.97
CA GLN A 30 56.88 40.95 -16.54
C GLN A 30 55.50 40.33 -16.82
N ALA A 31 55.38 39.66 -17.96
CA ALA A 31 54.22 38.81 -18.26
C ALA A 31 54.62 37.37 -17.99
N ASP A 32 53.89 36.70 -17.09
CA ASP A 32 54.08 35.27 -16.86
C ASP A 32 53.68 34.50 -18.14
N LYS A 33 54.70 33.95 -18.79
CA LYS A 33 54.66 33.06 -19.97
C LYS A 33 54.22 33.72 -21.30
N ALA A 34 55.17 34.32 -22.03
CA ALA A 34 55.53 33.96 -23.41
C ALA A 34 56.39 35.04 -24.10
N ASN A 35 57.20 34.58 -25.06
CA ASN A 35 58.31 35.27 -25.71
C ASN A 35 57.93 36.51 -26.55
N VAL A 36 58.82 37.50 -26.52
CA VAL A 36 58.81 38.67 -27.41
C VAL A 36 59.53 38.30 -28.72
N MET A 37 58.86 38.47 -29.86
CA MET A 37 59.48 38.45 -31.19
C MET A 37 59.43 39.85 -31.80
N GLN A 38 60.55 40.33 -32.34
CA GLN A 38 60.63 41.59 -33.08
C GLN A 38 61.10 41.32 -34.53
N LYS A 39 60.31 41.75 -35.53
CA LYS A 39 60.74 42.62 -36.65
C LYS A 39 59.59 42.92 -37.64
N GLY A 40 59.45 44.19 -38.05
CA GLY A 40 58.70 44.61 -39.25
C GLY A 40 58.03 45.98 -39.12
N ASN A 41 58.11 46.82 -40.17
CA ASN A 41 57.69 48.24 -40.23
C ASN A 41 56.17 48.53 -40.21
N GLU A 42 55.37 47.64 -39.64
CA GLU A 42 53.94 47.88 -39.40
C GLU A 42 53.68 47.64 -37.91
N GLY A 43 52.78 48.42 -37.32
CA GLY A 43 52.65 48.59 -35.87
C GLY A 43 52.66 47.29 -35.06
N VAL A 44 53.08 47.41 -33.79
CA VAL A 44 53.06 46.29 -32.83
C VAL A 44 51.60 45.85 -32.62
N HIS A 45 51.19 44.79 -33.29
CA HIS A 45 49.93 44.12 -32.99
C HIS A 45 50.12 43.25 -31.74
N LEU A 46 49.77 43.80 -30.59
CA LEU A 46 49.54 42.99 -29.39
C LEU A 46 48.33 42.10 -29.67
N LYS A 47 48.57 40.80 -29.92
CA LYS A 47 47.52 39.80 -29.79
C LYS A 47 47.27 39.67 -28.28
N ILE A 48 46.35 40.49 -27.78
CA ILE A 48 45.70 40.22 -26.51
C ILE A 48 44.98 38.91 -26.75
N GLY A 49 45.52 37.80 -26.24
CA GLY A 49 44.80 36.54 -26.21
C GLY A 49 43.45 36.80 -25.54
N ASP A 50 42.39 36.13 -26.01
CA ASP A 50 41.10 36.21 -25.33
C ASP A 50 41.34 36.06 -23.82
N PRO A 51 40.77 36.94 -22.98
CA PRO A 51 40.90 36.76 -21.53
C PRO A 51 40.55 35.31 -21.23
N PRO A 52 41.34 34.61 -20.39
CA PRO A 52 41.05 33.22 -20.08
C PRO A 52 39.57 33.16 -19.74
N LYS A 53 38.80 32.40 -20.52
CA LYS A 53 37.36 32.22 -20.27
C LYS A 53 37.29 31.91 -18.79
N ALA A 54 36.68 32.80 -18.01
CA ALA A 54 36.45 32.55 -16.62
C ALA A 54 35.76 31.19 -16.62
N ASP A 55 36.41 30.19 -16.00
CA ASP A 55 35.81 28.89 -15.81
C ASP A 55 34.74 29.14 -14.75
N THR A 56 33.62 29.73 -15.19
CA THR A 56 32.48 30.02 -14.35
C THR A 56 31.90 28.67 -14.07
N ALA A 57 32.39 28.03 -13.01
CA ALA A 57 31.84 26.81 -12.48
C ALA A 57 30.33 27.02 -12.41
N VAL A 58 29.61 26.32 -13.28
CA VAL A 58 28.15 26.46 -13.38
C VAL A 58 27.61 26.05 -12.01
N PRO A 59 26.90 26.93 -11.29
CA PRO A 59 26.37 26.58 -9.98
C PRO A 59 25.46 25.38 -10.15
N GLU A 60 25.67 24.36 -9.32
CA GLU A 60 24.92 23.12 -9.35
C GLU A 60 24.84 22.53 -7.94
N VAL A 61 23.77 21.81 -7.65
CA VAL A 61 23.56 21.18 -6.34
C VAL A 61 24.54 20.03 -6.15
N ALA A 62 25.21 19.98 -4.99
CA ALA A 62 26.14 18.91 -4.62
C ALA A 62 25.55 17.92 -3.62
N ALA A 63 24.72 18.39 -2.70
CA ALA A 63 24.09 17.54 -1.69
C ALA A 63 22.72 18.06 -1.27
N ILE A 64 21.83 17.12 -0.94
CA ILE A 64 20.54 17.38 -0.31
C ILE A 64 20.41 16.49 0.94
N LYS A 65 19.44 16.79 1.80
CA LYS A 65 19.02 15.94 2.94
C LYS A 65 17.51 15.91 3.06
N ILE A 66 17.00 14.90 3.77
CA ILE A 66 15.63 14.87 4.30
C ILE A 66 15.70 15.40 5.74
N SER A 67 15.02 16.50 6.02
CA SER A 67 15.03 17.14 7.34
C SER A 67 13.92 16.61 8.26
N THR A 68 12.85 16.05 7.69
CA THR A 68 11.80 15.38 8.46
C THR A 68 12.24 13.95 8.82
N PRO A 69 12.07 13.49 10.07
CA PRO A 69 12.32 12.11 10.45
C PRO A 69 11.51 11.14 9.57
N LEU A 70 12.12 10.02 9.23
CA LEU A 70 11.46 8.93 8.51
C LEU A 70 10.76 7.99 9.49
N ASP A 71 9.73 7.32 9.00
CA ASP A 71 8.88 6.43 9.78
C ASP A 71 9.33 4.98 9.68
N GLN A 72 9.17 4.23 10.77
CA GLN A 72 9.50 2.80 10.79
C GLN A 72 8.42 1.97 10.12
N GLY A 73 8.86 0.89 9.47
CA GLY A 73 7.98 -0.12 8.88
C GLY A 73 8.79 -1.26 8.29
N ILE A 74 8.14 -2.10 7.50
CA ILE A 74 8.71 -3.29 6.89
C ILE A 74 8.66 -3.15 5.37
N ASN A 75 9.80 -3.37 4.71
CA ASN A 75 9.89 -3.34 3.26
C ASN A 75 9.39 -4.66 2.62
N ASN A 76 9.39 -4.73 1.29
CA ASN A 76 8.91 -5.93 0.58
C ASN A 76 9.71 -7.21 0.86
N SER A 77 10.96 -7.10 1.32
CA SER A 77 11.80 -8.25 1.71
C SER A 77 11.53 -8.75 3.13
N GLY A 78 10.74 -8.01 3.93
CA GLY A 78 10.52 -8.31 5.34
C GLY A 78 11.52 -7.64 6.29
N ALA A 79 12.41 -6.79 5.79
CA ALA A 79 13.37 -6.07 6.62
C ALA A 79 12.76 -4.79 7.20
N ALA A 80 13.06 -4.50 8.47
CA ALA A 80 12.73 -3.23 9.09
C ALA A 80 13.52 -2.10 8.44
N VAL A 81 12.83 -1.05 8.01
CA VAL A 81 13.44 0.12 7.37
C VAL A 81 12.77 1.41 7.84
N ASN A 82 13.53 2.50 7.78
CA ASN A 82 12.97 3.85 7.86
C ASN A 82 12.57 4.30 6.45
N GLY A 83 11.37 4.84 6.30
CA GLY A 83 10.82 5.25 5.01
C GLY A 83 9.77 6.34 5.15
N MET A 84 9.26 6.81 4.02
CA MET A 84 8.18 7.78 3.96
C MET A 84 6.82 7.09 3.96
N LEU A 85 5.82 7.75 4.51
CA LEU A 85 4.43 7.33 4.52
C LEU A 85 3.64 8.07 3.44
N PHE A 86 2.66 7.36 2.89
CA PHE A 86 1.65 7.98 2.05
C PHE A 86 0.84 9.00 2.85
N ASP A 87 0.44 10.07 2.18
CA ASP A 87 -0.27 11.24 2.69
C ASP A 87 0.51 12.10 3.71
N HIS A 88 1.77 11.78 3.96
CA HIS A 88 2.65 12.55 4.84
C HIS A 88 3.47 13.59 4.08
N ARG A 89 3.96 14.60 4.80
CA ARG A 89 4.79 15.68 4.27
C ARG A 89 6.22 15.59 4.78
N TYR A 90 7.19 15.57 3.86
CA TYR A 90 8.62 15.50 4.16
C TYR A 90 9.34 16.73 3.62
N ILE A 91 10.25 17.27 4.42
CA ILE A 91 11.05 18.43 4.06
C ILE A 91 12.36 17.96 3.43
N PHE A 92 12.66 18.47 2.24
CA PHE A 92 13.94 18.27 1.57
C PHE A 92 14.69 19.60 1.48
N GLU A 93 16.00 19.54 1.68
CA GLU A 93 16.84 20.74 1.76
C GLU A 93 18.18 20.53 1.04
N VAL A 94 18.59 21.51 0.24
CA VAL A 94 19.93 21.61 -0.33
C VAL A 94 20.92 22.01 0.75
N THR A 95 21.94 21.17 0.95
CA THR A 95 22.96 21.38 2.00
C THR A 95 24.29 21.86 1.44
N ALA A 96 24.57 21.60 0.16
CA ALA A 96 25.81 22.03 -0.47
C ALA A 96 25.66 22.26 -1.99
N PHE A 97 26.51 23.13 -2.51
CA PHE A 97 26.67 23.38 -3.94
C PHE A 97 28.05 22.93 -4.42
N LYS A 98 28.15 22.53 -5.68
CA LYS A 98 29.42 22.14 -6.29
C LYS A 98 30.37 23.34 -6.26
N ASN A 99 31.62 23.09 -5.89
CA ASN A 99 32.66 24.12 -5.72
C ASN A 99 32.24 25.26 -4.75
N GLY A 100 31.31 25.01 -3.83
CA GLY A 100 30.81 26.00 -2.87
C GLY A 100 30.10 27.20 -3.51
N THR A 101 29.73 27.12 -4.79
CA THR A 101 29.18 28.25 -5.55
C THR A 101 27.66 28.14 -5.65
N PRO A 102 26.88 28.92 -4.87
CA PRO A 102 25.43 28.92 -4.98
C PRO A 102 24.96 29.59 -6.27
N PRO A 103 23.73 29.31 -6.74
CA PRO A 103 23.14 30.03 -7.86
C PRO A 103 22.88 31.50 -7.51
N ALA A 104 22.83 32.35 -8.54
CA ALA A 104 22.50 33.77 -8.40
C ALA A 104 21.09 34.01 -7.83
N SER A 105 20.18 33.04 -7.98
CA SER A 105 18.84 33.05 -7.37
C SER A 105 18.45 31.64 -6.94
N GLU A 106 17.84 31.52 -5.76
CA GLU A 106 17.37 30.22 -5.26
C GLU A 106 16.22 29.66 -6.12
N ASN A 107 15.47 30.50 -6.82
CA ASN A 107 14.39 30.08 -7.72
C ASN A 107 14.91 29.30 -8.95
N LEU A 108 16.23 29.29 -9.17
CA LEU A 108 16.87 28.46 -10.19
C LEU A 108 17.00 27.00 -9.76
N ILE A 109 16.91 26.71 -8.46
CA ILE A 109 16.93 25.34 -7.93
C ILE A 109 15.55 24.73 -8.17
N LYS A 110 15.53 23.61 -8.90
CA LYS A 110 14.35 22.84 -9.28
C LYS A 110 14.41 21.48 -8.62
N TRP A 111 13.24 20.87 -8.48
CA TRP A 111 13.10 19.56 -7.88
C TRP A 111 12.39 18.58 -8.82
N ALA A 112 12.79 17.32 -8.76
CA ALA A 112 12.18 16.23 -9.52
C ALA A 112 12.08 14.97 -8.66
N TYR A 113 11.20 14.06 -9.07
CA TYR A 113 11.08 12.74 -8.48
C TYR A 113 11.18 11.65 -9.53
N ALA A 114 11.60 10.46 -9.11
CA ALA A 114 11.54 9.25 -9.90
C ALA A 114 11.28 8.03 -9.02
N TYR A 115 10.51 7.07 -9.52
CA TYR A 115 10.34 5.74 -8.92
C TYR A 115 9.98 4.73 -10.01
N THR A 116 10.18 3.45 -9.72
CA THR A 116 9.81 2.36 -10.63
C THR A 116 8.62 1.62 -10.04
N THR A 117 7.53 1.51 -10.81
CA THR A 117 6.37 0.72 -10.40
C THR A 117 6.72 -0.77 -10.36
N PRO A 118 5.96 -1.60 -9.63
CA PRO A 118 6.19 -3.04 -9.62
C PRO A 118 6.09 -3.72 -10.99
N GLU A 119 5.40 -3.10 -11.94
CA GLU A 119 5.28 -3.54 -13.33
C GLU A 119 6.51 -3.13 -14.18
N GLY A 120 7.52 -2.51 -13.57
CA GLY A 120 8.77 -2.10 -14.19
C GLY A 120 8.71 -0.75 -14.89
N GLN A 121 7.58 -0.02 -14.80
CA GLN A 121 7.45 1.28 -15.42
C GLN A 121 8.22 2.33 -14.62
N VAL A 122 9.13 3.05 -15.28
CA VAL A 122 9.84 4.16 -14.67
C VAL A 122 8.98 5.43 -14.77
N ILE A 123 8.58 5.96 -13.62
CA ILE A 123 7.92 7.25 -13.50
C ILE A 123 8.98 8.28 -13.14
N LYS A 124 9.10 9.36 -13.92
CA LYS A 124 9.99 10.48 -13.63
C LYS A 124 9.31 11.78 -14.04
N ASN A 125 9.22 12.74 -13.12
CA ASN A 125 8.64 14.04 -13.43
C ASN A 125 9.27 15.16 -12.59
N TRP A 126 9.06 16.39 -13.04
CA TRP A 126 9.42 17.60 -12.32
C TRP A 126 8.34 17.87 -11.28
N LEU A 127 8.75 18.36 -10.11
CA LEU A 127 7.83 18.87 -9.12
C LEU A 127 7.42 20.29 -9.54
N GLN A 128 6.27 20.40 -10.22
CA GLN A 128 5.77 21.68 -10.70
C GLN A 128 5.59 22.66 -9.53
N GLY A 129 6.10 23.88 -9.69
CA GLY A 129 6.03 24.90 -8.64
C GLY A 129 7.01 24.73 -7.48
N ALA A 130 7.79 23.64 -7.44
CA ALA A 130 8.76 23.39 -6.37
C ALA A 130 10.13 23.96 -6.73
N PHE A 131 10.43 25.12 -6.15
CA PHE A 131 11.69 25.84 -6.34
C PHE A 131 12.34 26.21 -5.00
N GLY A 132 13.63 26.55 -5.04
CA GLY A 132 14.36 27.03 -3.88
C GLY A 132 15.18 25.96 -3.18
N LYS A 133 15.93 26.38 -2.15
CA LYS A 133 16.81 25.49 -1.37
C LYS A 133 16.06 24.47 -0.53
N LYS A 134 14.78 24.70 -0.24
CA LYS A 134 13.97 23.88 0.65
C LYS A 134 12.58 23.70 0.06
N ILE A 135 12.09 22.46 0.03
CA ILE A 135 10.72 22.14 -0.36
C ILE A 135 10.06 21.26 0.68
N MET A 136 8.73 21.32 0.73
CA MET A 136 7.90 20.37 1.47
C MET A 136 7.15 19.53 0.45
N LEU A 137 7.49 18.25 0.38
CA LEU A 137 6.87 17.31 -0.54
C LEU A 137 5.78 16.52 0.18
N HIS A 138 4.59 16.48 -0.40
CA HIS A 138 3.49 15.63 0.03
C HIS A 138 3.48 14.33 -0.77
N ILE A 139 3.53 13.18 -0.08
CA ILE A 139 3.57 11.86 -0.72
C ILE A 139 2.13 11.40 -1.03
N ALA A 140 1.56 11.90 -2.12
CA ALA A 140 0.15 11.64 -2.48
C ALA A 140 -0.05 10.54 -3.55
N ALA A 141 1.02 9.96 -4.09
CA ALA A 141 0.92 8.97 -5.17
C ALA A 141 0.83 7.54 -4.62
N HIS A 142 -0.34 6.89 -4.76
CA HIS A 142 -0.52 5.48 -4.35
C HIS A 142 0.48 4.55 -5.05
N GLU A 143 0.83 4.83 -6.31
CA GLU A 143 1.79 4.02 -7.07
C GLU A 143 3.23 4.07 -6.55
N ALA A 144 3.57 5.07 -5.75
CA ALA A 144 4.89 5.14 -5.11
C ALA A 144 4.99 4.19 -3.90
N CYS A 145 3.87 3.77 -3.30
CA CYS A 145 3.88 2.91 -2.12
C CYS A 145 4.52 1.55 -2.42
N GLY A 146 5.37 1.08 -1.51
CA GLY A 146 6.12 -0.17 -1.68
C GLY A 146 7.24 -0.09 -2.72
N THR A 147 7.75 1.11 -3.01
CA THR A 147 8.84 1.36 -3.97
C THR A 147 9.93 2.27 -3.39
N GLN A 148 11.05 2.40 -4.09
CA GLN A 148 12.08 3.39 -3.80
C GLN A 148 11.76 4.69 -4.56
N LEU A 149 11.62 5.80 -3.83
CA LEU A 149 11.43 7.14 -4.38
C LEU A 149 12.74 7.90 -4.36
N THR A 150 13.20 8.31 -5.54
CA THR A 150 14.35 9.19 -5.71
C THR A 150 13.87 10.63 -5.86
N ILE A 151 14.31 11.51 -4.96
CA ILE A 151 14.11 12.95 -5.04
C ILE A 151 15.43 13.61 -5.45
N SER A 152 15.37 14.49 -6.45
CA SER A 152 16.54 15.19 -6.98
C SER A 152 16.36 16.70 -6.93
N ALA A 153 17.40 17.43 -6.57
CA ALA A 153 17.48 18.89 -6.69
C ALA A 153 18.59 19.25 -7.69
N PHE A 154 18.30 20.17 -8.60
CA PHE A 154 19.19 20.53 -9.71
C PHE A 154 18.94 21.95 -10.20
N ILE A 155 19.88 22.54 -10.93
CA ILE A 155 19.71 23.86 -11.55
C ILE A 155 19.37 23.72 -13.05
N LYS A 156 20.20 23.00 -13.80
CA LYS A 156 19.99 22.84 -15.25
C LYS A 156 19.38 21.51 -15.62
N GLN A 157 20.00 20.42 -15.17
CA GLN A 157 19.62 19.06 -15.55
C GLN A 157 19.56 18.14 -14.32
N PRO A 158 18.51 17.30 -14.19
CA PRO A 158 18.36 16.42 -13.02
C PRO A 158 19.54 15.50 -12.74
N ASP A 159 20.22 15.01 -13.78
CA ASP A 159 21.39 14.11 -13.68
C ASP A 159 22.68 14.83 -13.24
N LYS A 160 22.69 16.17 -13.26
CA LYS A 160 23.84 16.98 -12.82
C LYS A 160 23.70 17.46 -11.39
N GLY A 161 22.50 17.43 -10.81
CA GLY A 161 22.25 17.83 -9.44
C GLY A 161 22.63 16.76 -8.41
N ALA A 162 21.96 16.80 -7.25
CA ALA A 162 22.07 15.78 -6.22
C ALA A 162 20.73 15.07 -6.02
N SER A 163 20.77 13.81 -5.60
CA SER A 163 19.58 13.00 -5.36
C SER A 163 19.68 12.18 -4.08
N ILE A 164 18.54 11.94 -3.44
CA ILE A 164 18.37 10.97 -2.36
C ILE A 164 17.32 9.97 -2.79
N THR A 165 17.60 8.70 -2.58
CA THR A 165 16.65 7.61 -2.74
C THR A 165 16.22 7.12 -1.37
N THR A 166 14.92 7.02 -1.15
CA THR A 166 14.35 6.54 0.11
C THR A 166 13.13 5.66 -0.15
N TRP A 167 12.85 4.75 0.79
CA TRP A 167 11.71 3.84 0.72
C TRP A 167 10.40 4.58 0.97
N VAL A 168 9.36 4.25 0.21
CA VAL A 168 7.96 4.61 0.56
C VAL A 168 7.29 3.32 1.02
N HIS A 169 6.79 3.32 2.26
CA HIS A 169 6.14 2.15 2.82
C HIS A 169 4.92 1.73 2.01
N ASN A 170 4.63 0.43 2.01
CA ASN A 170 3.29 -0.05 1.67
C ASN A 170 2.29 0.58 2.63
N ARG A 171 1.03 0.77 2.22
CA ARG A 171 0.01 1.31 3.14
C ARG A 171 -0.11 0.48 4.41
N PHE A 172 -0.19 -0.85 4.29
CA PHE A 172 -0.08 -1.75 5.45
C PHE A 172 1.39 -1.97 5.80
N ARG A 173 2.02 -0.97 6.42
CA ARG A 173 3.48 -0.85 6.51
C ARG A 173 4.17 -1.92 7.35
N TRP A 174 3.45 -2.58 8.24
CA TRP A 174 4.00 -3.62 9.12
C TRP A 174 3.80 -5.04 8.61
N PHE A 175 3.20 -5.22 7.43
CA PHE A 175 2.92 -6.53 6.85
C PHE A 175 4.06 -6.90 5.89
N PRO A 176 4.88 -7.93 6.18
CA PRO A 176 5.94 -8.38 5.27
C PRO A 176 5.36 -8.94 3.97
N ARG A 177 5.68 -8.32 2.84
CA ARG A 177 5.06 -8.65 1.54
C ARG A 177 5.33 -10.09 1.09
N ASN A 178 6.54 -10.60 1.33
CA ASN A 178 6.93 -11.98 1.01
C ASN A 178 6.10 -13.01 1.78
N GLN A 179 5.89 -12.79 3.08
CA GLN A 179 5.05 -13.65 3.92
C GLN A 179 3.58 -13.58 3.49
N LEU A 180 3.09 -12.37 3.19
CA LEU A 180 1.75 -12.16 2.67
C LEU A 180 1.53 -12.92 1.34
N GLN A 181 2.46 -12.82 0.40
CA GLN A 181 2.41 -13.56 -0.88
C GLN A 181 2.38 -15.08 -0.69
N THR A 182 3.13 -15.57 0.30
CA THR A 182 3.15 -17.00 0.64
C THR A 182 1.79 -17.44 1.16
N GLN A 183 1.20 -16.69 2.09
CA GLN A 183 -0.12 -16.98 2.64
C GLN A 183 -1.22 -16.90 1.57
N ILE A 184 -1.18 -15.89 0.69
CA ILE A 184 -2.08 -15.76 -0.45
C ILE A 184 -2.00 -17.01 -1.34
N SER A 185 -0.79 -17.43 -1.72
CA SER A 185 -0.58 -18.59 -2.59
C SER A 185 -1.11 -19.88 -1.95
N GLN A 186 -0.92 -20.04 -0.64
CA GLN A 186 -1.46 -21.17 0.11
C GLN A 186 -3.00 -21.18 0.12
N THR A 187 -3.63 -20.01 0.29
CA THR A 187 -5.09 -19.87 0.27
C THR A 187 -5.65 -20.13 -1.13
N GLN A 188 -4.98 -19.69 -2.20
CA GLN A 188 -5.40 -20.01 -3.57
C GLN A 188 -5.44 -21.52 -3.86
N GLN A 189 -4.55 -22.29 -3.22
CA GLN A 189 -4.52 -23.75 -3.35
C GLN A 189 -5.48 -24.47 -2.40
N ALA A 190 -5.84 -23.83 -1.28
CA ALA A 190 -6.70 -24.38 -0.25
C ALA A 190 -7.61 -23.26 0.29
N PRO A 191 -8.69 -22.93 -0.44
CA PRO A 191 -9.59 -21.82 -0.09
C PRO A 191 -10.16 -21.94 1.32
N GLU A 192 -10.36 -23.16 1.79
CA GLU A 192 -10.89 -23.48 3.11
C GLU A 192 -9.99 -23.01 4.26
N LYS A 193 -8.76 -22.55 4.00
CA LYS A 193 -7.85 -22.04 5.04
C LYS A 193 -8.14 -20.61 5.48
N ILE A 194 -9.09 -19.91 4.87
CA ILE A 194 -9.49 -18.59 5.35
C ILE A 194 -10.03 -18.74 6.76
N ASP A 195 -9.40 -18.07 7.73
CA ASP A 195 -9.78 -18.18 9.13
C ASP A 195 -10.00 -16.80 9.74
N GLN A 196 -11.20 -16.59 10.28
CA GLN A 196 -11.55 -15.42 11.09
C GLN A 196 -10.95 -15.49 12.50
N ASN A 197 -10.28 -16.59 12.85
CA ASN A 197 -9.68 -16.81 14.16
C ASN A 197 -10.76 -16.56 15.26
N SER A 198 -10.43 -15.91 16.37
CA SER A 198 -11.39 -15.54 17.41
C SER A 198 -12.04 -14.16 17.19
N THR A 199 -12.43 -13.83 15.96
CA THR A 199 -13.15 -12.57 15.62
C THR A 199 -14.56 -12.86 15.10
N PRO A 200 -15.53 -11.93 15.22
CA PRO A 200 -16.90 -12.11 14.74
C PRO A 200 -17.07 -11.97 13.21
N LEU A 201 -15.99 -12.08 12.43
CA LEU A 201 -15.98 -11.86 10.98
C LEU A 201 -16.46 -13.07 10.16
N CYS A 202 -17.32 -13.95 10.69
CA CYS A 202 -17.73 -15.19 10.02
C CYS A 202 -18.36 -14.97 8.65
N GLY A 203 -19.22 -13.95 8.52
CA GLY A 203 -19.85 -13.65 7.23
C GLY A 203 -18.82 -13.20 6.19
N ILE A 204 -17.87 -12.34 6.57
CA ILE A 204 -16.78 -11.93 5.66
C ILE A 204 -15.86 -13.11 5.34
N ALA A 205 -15.61 -14.02 6.29
CA ALA A 205 -14.80 -15.22 6.06
C ALA A 205 -15.49 -16.21 5.11
N ALA A 206 -16.82 -16.37 5.21
CA ALA A 206 -17.62 -17.11 4.25
C ALA A 206 -17.57 -16.47 2.85
N LEU A 207 -17.70 -15.16 2.76
CA LEU A 207 -17.58 -14.43 1.49
C LEU A 207 -16.17 -14.51 0.90
N GLY A 208 -15.13 -14.45 1.73
CA GLY A 208 -13.74 -14.64 1.33
C GLY A 208 -13.47 -16.03 0.77
N TYR A 209 -14.01 -17.06 1.42
CA TYR A 209 -13.95 -18.43 0.92
C TYR A 209 -14.57 -18.57 -0.48
N LEU A 210 -15.76 -17.99 -0.68
CA LEU A 210 -16.42 -17.97 -1.99
C LEU A 210 -15.60 -17.16 -3.02
N LEU A 211 -15.05 -16.01 -2.64
CA LEU A 211 -14.21 -15.18 -3.50
C LEU A 211 -13.03 -15.98 -4.07
N VAL A 212 -12.31 -16.72 -3.23
CA VAL A 212 -11.17 -17.52 -3.67
C VAL A 212 -11.62 -18.66 -4.59
N LYS A 213 -12.75 -19.30 -4.28
CA LYS A 213 -13.29 -20.39 -5.11
C LYS A 213 -13.73 -19.92 -6.50
N ASP A 214 -14.29 -18.72 -6.59
CA ASP A 214 -14.79 -18.19 -7.86
C ASP A 214 -13.69 -17.48 -8.67
N ASP A 215 -12.75 -16.81 -8.01
CA ASP A 215 -11.69 -16.04 -8.65
C ASP A 215 -10.44 -15.92 -7.75
N ALA A 216 -9.70 -17.03 -7.66
CA ALA A 216 -8.46 -17.09 -6.89
C ALA A 216 -7.42 -16.04 -7.33
N ALA A 217 -7.36 -15.70 -8.62
CA ALA A 217 -6.44 -14.68 -9.14
C ALA A 217 -6.88 -13.26 -8.71
N GLY A 218 -8.19 -12.99 -8.78
CA GLY A 218 -8.80 -11.77 -8.28
C GLY A 218 -8.57 -11.55 -6.79
N TYR A 219 -8.72 -12.59 -5.97
CA TYR A 219 -8.36 -12.57 -4.55
C TYR A 219 -6.91 -12.12 -4.35
N ALA A 220 -5.94 -12.74 -5.04
CA ALA A 220 -4.53 -12.35 -4.91
C ALA A 220 -4.28 -10.90 -5.32
N ASN A 221 -4.87 -10.46 -6.44
CA ASN A 221 -4.75 -9.08 -6.91
C ASN A 221 -5.36 -8.08 -5.92
N LEU A 222 -6.50 -8.40 -5.33
CA LEU A 222 -7.14 -7.59 -4.29
C LEU A 222 -6.19 -7.39 -3.11
N LEU A 223 -5.68 -8.47 -2.51
CA LEU A 223 -4.84 -8.37 -1.31
C LEU A 223 -3.50 -7.68 -1.59
N LEU A 224 -2.87 -7.92 -2.75
CA LEU A 224 -1.60 -7.28 -3.09
C LEU A 224 -1.75 -5.78 -3.37
N ASN A 225 -2.84 -5.36 -4.01
CA ASN A 225 -3.12 -3.94 -4.21
C ASN A 225 -3.53 -3.26 -2.91
N LEU A 226 -4.36 -3.91 -2.10
CA LEU A 226 -4.76 -3.41 -0.79
C LEU A 226 -3.55 -3.23 0.13
N HIS A 227 -2.66 -4.22 0.22
CA HIS A 227 -1.40 -4.13 0.97
C HIS A 227 -0.56 -2.92 0.55
N ARG A 228 -0.31 -2.80 -0.76
CA ARG A 228 0.55 -1.75 -1.35
C ARG A 228 -0.08 -0.37 -1.24
N LYS A 229 -1.30 -0.22 -1.78
CA LYS A 229 -1.97 1.06 -2.07
C LYS A 229 -3.02 1.46 -1.05
N GLY A 230 -3.43 0.54 -0.16
CA GLY A 230 -4.47 0.76 0.84
C GLY A 230 -5.90 0.72 0.29
N GLU A 231 -6.04 0.67 -1.04
CA GLU A 231 -7.34 0.60 -1.69
C GLU A 231 -7.27 -0.21 -2.99
N TYR A 232 -8.39 -0.83 -3.34
CA TYR A 232 -8.55 -1.50 -4.62
C TYR A 232 -10.02 -1.63 -5.02
N LEU A 233 -10.34 -1.24 -6.25
CA LEU A 233 -11.64 -1.50 -6.86
C LEU A 233 -11.62 -2.92 -7.44
N TYR A 234 -12.22 -3.86 -6.72
CA TYR A 234 -12.41 -5.22 -7.20
C TYR A 234 -13.82 -5.40 -7.74
N LYS A 235 -13.93 -5.67 -9.05
CA LYS A 235 -15.20 -5.68 -9.79
C LYS A 235 -15.95 -4.36 -9.58
N THR A 236 -16.99 -4.35 -8.76
CA THR A 236 -17.78 -3.14 -8.46
C THR A 236 -17.65 -2.67 -7.01
N PHE A 237 -16.83 -3.34 -6.21
CA PHE A 237 -16.62 -3.02 -4.81
C PHE A 237 -15.26 -2.36 -4.58
N LEU A 238 -15.28 -1.12 -4.08
CA LEU A 238 -14.07 -0.45 -3.63
C LEU A 238 -13.75 -0.91 -2.20
N VAL A 239 -12.72 -1.74 -2.06
CA VAL A 239 -12.17 -2.07 -0.74
C VAL A 239 -11.21 -0.95 -0.37
N LYS A 240 -11.60 -0.15 0.62
CA LYS A 240 -10.84 0.95 1.18
C LYS A 240 -11.24 1.13 2.64
N PRO A 241 -10.39 0.72 3.60
CA PRO A 241 -10.60 1.02 5.01
C PRO A 241 -10.96 2.49 5.24
N LEU A 242 -12.07 2.71 5.93
CA LEU A 242 -12.57 4.01 6.37
C LEU A 242 -11.85 4.51 7.63
N ASP A 243 -11.26 3.60 8.40
CA ASP A 243 -10.36 3.91 9.49
C ASP A 243 -8.90 3.71 9.06
N GLU A 244 -8.13 4.79 9.13
CA GLU A 244 -6.72 4.80 8.75
C GLU A 244 -5.83 4.03 9.74
N GLN A 245 -6.30 3.79 10.98
CA GLN A 245 -5.53 3.03 11.96
C GLN A 245 -5.28 1.58 11.50
N LEU A 246 -6.12 1.03 10.62
CA LEU A 246 -5.93 -0.32 10.08
C LEU A 246 -4.61 -0.44 9.29
N TYR A 247 -4.14 0.64 8.66
CA TYR A 247 -2.88 0.65 7.92
C TYR A 247 -1.65 0.47 8.84
N ASP A 248 -1.81 0.77 10.12
CA ASP A 248 -0.76 0.72 11.14
C ASP A 248 -0.83 -0.50 12.04
N MET A 249 -1.72 -1.46 11.73
CA MET A 249 -1.80 -2.74 12.44
C MET A 249 -0.45 -3.48 12.38
N VAL A 250 0.02 -3.97 13.53
CA VAL A 250 1.24 -4.78 13.64
C VAL A 250 0.86 -6.26 13.81
N PRO A 251 1.21 -7.15 12.86
CA PRO A 251 0.82 -8.56 12.88
C PRO A 251 1.76 -9.43 13.74
N ASP A 252 2.01 -8.99 14.98
CA ASP A 252 2.88 -9.64 15.96
C ASP A 252 2.23 -9.49 17.34
N THR A 253 1.71 -10.58 17.89
CA THR A 253 0.97 -10.58 19.16
C THR A 253 1.84 -10.25 20.37
N GLY A 254 3.16 -10.44 20.27
CA GLY A 254 4.11 -10.06 21.32
C GLY A 254 4.34 -8.55 21.38
N LYS A 255 4.16 -7.85 20.25
CA LYS A 255 4.30 -6.37 20.15
C LYS A 255 2.96 -5.66 20.13
N ASN A 256 1.92 -6.33 19.70
CA ASN A 256 0.56 -5.82 19.60
C ASN A 256 -0.43 -6.89 20.06
N PRO A 257 -0.75 -6.93 21.37
CA PRO A 257 -1.72 -7.90 21.89
C PRO A 257 -3.13 -7.69 21.31
N GLY A 258 -3.41 -6.55 20.67
CA GLY A 258 -4.66 -6.31 19.95
C GLY A 258 -4.76 -7.04 18.62
N TYR A 259 -3.67 -7.63 18.09
CA TYR A 259 -3.77 -8.42 16.86
C TYR A 259 -4.52 -9.74 17.12
N PRO A 260 -5.54 -10.09 16.31
CA PRO A 260 -6.36 -11.28 16.56
C PRO A 260 -5.55 -12.58 16.65
N HIS A 261 -5.83 -13.37 17.68
CA HIS A 261 -5.19 -14.66 17.92
C HIS A 261 -6.06 -15.59 18.76
N ASN A 262 -5.75 -16.88 18.68
CA ASN A 262 -6.37 -17.94 19.46
C ASN A 262 -5.30 -18.95 19.91
N ALA A 263 -5.74 -20.09 20.45
CA ALA A 263 -4.83 -21.15 20.92
C ALA A 263 -3.94 -21.75 19.80
N ALA A 264 -4.35 -21.67 18.54
CA ALA A 264 -3.56 -22.12 17.39
C ALA A 264 -2.55 -21.06 16.91
N GLY A 265 -2.65 -19.83 17.42
CA GLY A 265 -1.73 -18.73 17.11
C GLY A 265 -2.42 -17.49 16.54
N PRO A 266 -1.63 -16.53 16.06
CA PRO A 266 -2.14 -15.31 15.44
C PRO A 266 -2.90 -15.60 14.14
N MET A 267 -3.91 -14.78 13.86
CA MET A 267 -4.60 -14.78 12.57
C MET A 267 -3.58 -14.58 11.44
N ARG A 268 -3.74 -15.30 10.33
CA ARG A 268 -2.88 -15.12 9.16
C ARG A 268 -3.06 -13.70 8.62
N MET A 269 -1.95 -13.05 8.27
CA MET A 269 -1.95 -11.68 7.73
C MET A 269 -2.82 -11.53 6.48
N ALA A 270 -2.81 -12.53 5.59
CA ALA A 270 -3.69 -12.51 4.41
C ALA A 270 -5.17 -12.50 4.80
N ASP A 271 -5.54 -13.30 5.79
CA ASP A 271 -6.92 -13.39 6.27
C ASP A 271 -7.30 -12.08 6.97
N TRP A 272 -6.47 -11.57 7.89
CA TRP A 272 -6.71 -10.27 8.53
C TRP A 272 -6.88 -9.13 7.52
N LEU A 273 -5.97 -9.04 6.54
CA LEU A 273 -5.99 -7.99 5.53
C LEU A 273 -7.28 -8.02 4.71
N LEU A 274 -7.75 -9.20 4.29
CA LEU A 274 -9.02 -9.33 3.60
C LEU A 274 -10.20 -8.98 4.52
N LEU A 275 -10.30 -9.67 5.66
CA LEU A 275 -11.52 -9.67 6.47
C LEU A 275 -11.74 -8.31 7.13
N ALA A 276 -10.70 -7.75 7.75
CA ALA A 276 -10.79 -6.45 8.41
C ALA A 276 -11.03 -5.32 7.41
N SER A 277 -10.34 -5.32 6.27
CA SER A 277 -10.48 -4.25 5.29
C SER A 277 -11.85 -4.27 4.60
N VAL A 278 -12.38 -5.44 4.26
CA VAL A 278 -13.74 -5.53 3.69
C VAL A 278 -14.77 -5.07 4.71
N LYS A 279 -14.68 -5.52 5.96
CA LYS A 279 -15.63 -5.10 7.00
C LYS A 279 -15.56 -3.59 7.25
N ASN A 280 -14.36 -3.05 7.41
CA ASN A 280 -14.15 -1.64 7.68
C ASN A 280 -14.51 -0.73 6.50
N SER A 281 -14.45 -1.25 5.25
CA SER A 281 -14.93 -0.53 4.06
C SER A 281 -16.45 -0.34 4.06
N GLU A 282 -17.20 -1.26 4.69
CA GLU A 282 -18.66 -1.14 4.85
C GLU A 282 -19.02 -0.31 6.09
N VAL A 283 -18.34 -0.55 7.22
CA VAL A 283 -18.65 0.07 8.51
C VAL A 283 -17.36 0.43 9.25
N LYS A 284 -17.13 1.73 9.45
CA LYS A 284 -15.92 2.27 10.10
C LYS A 284 -15.69 1.73 11.53
N ALA A 285 -16.74 1.28 12.22
CA ALA A 285 -16.69 0.89 13.63
C ALA A 285 -15.77 -0.31 13.93
N TYR A 286 -15.41 -1.13 12.94
CA TYR A 286 -14.54 -2.28 13.16
C TYR A 286 -13.05 -1.91 12.99
N GLU A 287 -12.28 -1.88 14.07
CA GLU A 287 -10.87 -1.48 14.11
C GLU A 287 -9.89 -2.61 13.76
N GLY A 288 -10.38 -3.84 13.58
CA GLY A 288 -9.56 -5.01 13.25
C GLY A 288 -8.82 -5.60 14.44
N LYS A 289 -9.23 -5.30 15.66
CA LYS A 289 -8.59 -5.73 16.91
C LYS A 289 -9.31 -6.93 17.52
N GLN A 290 -8.59 -7.65 18.37
CA GLN A 290 -9.17 -8.69 19.21
C GLN A 290 -10.15 -8.09 20.24
N GLY A 291 -11.25 -8.80 20.52
CA GLY A 291 -12.25 -8.38 21.51
C GLY A 291 -13.37 -7.48 20.96
N GLU A 292 -13.33 -7.12 19.68
CA GLU A 292 -14.42 -6.42 19.01
C GLU A 292 -15.53 -7.39 18.62
N GLU A 293 -16.43 -7.69 19.56
CA GLU A 293 -17.47 -8.73 19.39
C GLU A 293 -18.67 -8.30 18.54
N TRP A 294 -19.10 -7.03 18.65
CA TRP A 294 -20.32 -6.54 18.00
C TRP A 294 -20.05 -5.92 16.64
N ASP A 295 -19.00 -5.11 16.53
CA ASP A 295 -18.74 -4.30 15.33
C ASP A 295 -18.34 -5.13 14.11
N GLY A 296 -17.84 -6.36 14.32
CA GLY A 296 -17.50 -7.27 13.23
C GLY A 296 -18.63 -8.19 12.77
N ILE A 297 -19.79 -8.24 13.47
CA ILE A 297 -20.93 -9.07 13.06
C ILE A 297 -21.36 -8.70 11.65
N THR A 298 -21.48 -9.71 10.78
CA THR A 298 -21.99 -9.53 9.41
C THR A 298 -23.46 -9.92 9.39
N TRP A 299 -24.34 -8.94 9.24
CA TRP A 299 -25.77 -9.19 9.24
C TRP A 299 -26.25 -9.64 7.85
N PRO A 300 -27.42 -10.29 7.74
CA PRO A 300 -27.97 -10.69 6.43
C PRO A 300 -28.07 -9.53 5.42
N TRP A 301 -28.39 -8.33 5.89
CA TRP A 301 -28.43 -7.13 5.04
C TRP A 301 -27.05 -6.62 4.61
N ASP A 302 -25.96 -7.01 5.29
CA ASP A 302 -24.58 -6.75 4.86
C ASP A 302 -24.13 -7.79 3.82
N VAL A 303 -24.58 -9.05 3.94
CA VAL A 303 -24.22 -10.14 3.02
C VAL A 303 -24.75 -9.89 1.60
N LEU A 304 -25.99 -9.41 1.46
CA LEU A 304 -26.60 -9.22 0.13
C LEU A 304 -25.86 -8.21 -0.75
N PRO A 305 -25.51 -6.99 -0.27
CA PRO A 305 -24.66 -6.07 -1.02
C PRO A 305 -23.30 -6.66 -1.37
N LEU A 306 -22.67 -7.41 -0.47
CA LEU A 306 -21.34 -7.99 -0.72
C LEU A 306 -21.39 -9.11 -1.78
N LEU A 307 -22.41 -9.97 -1.77
CA LEU A 307 -22.63 -10.95 -2.84
C LEU A 307 -22.73 -10.26 -4.22
N LYS A 308 -23.44 -9.13 -4.30
CA LYS A 308 -23.58 -8.37 -5.55
C LYS A 308 -22.32 -7.60 -5.94
N LYS A 309 -21.68 -6.91 -4.98
CA LYS A 309 -20.60 -5.96 -5.29
C LYS A 309 -19.23 -6.64 -5.35
N LEU A 310 -18.93 -7.46 -4.34
CA LEU A 310 -17.65 -8.15 -4.18
C LEU A 310 -17.59 -9.42 -5.03
N LEU A 311 -18.63 -10.27 -4.98
CA LEU A 311 -18.65 -11.54 -5.74
C LEU A 311 -19.24 -11.39 -7.15
N ASN A 312 -20.03 -10.33 -7.40
CA ASN A 312 -20.70 -10.05 -8.68
C ASN A 312 -21.76 -11.07 -9.07
N TYR A 313 -22.46 -11.61 -8.07
CA TYR A 313 -23.61 -12.48 -8.30
C TYR A 313 -24.78 -11.69 -8.88
N GLN A 314 -25.36 -12.22 -9.95
CA GLN A 314 -26.46 -11.60 -10.68
C GLN A 314 -27.82 -12.05 -10.15
N THR A 315 -27.88 -13.31 -9.70
CA THR A 315 -29.09 -13.90 -9.12
C THR A 315 -28.82 -14.26 -7.67
N ILE A 316 -29.66 -13.73 -6.77
CA ILE A 316 -29.57 -14.01 -5.34
C ILE A 316 -30.96 -14.38 -4.83
N ASN A 317 -31.07 -15.57 -4.25
CA ASN A 317 -32.25 -16.02 -3.54
C ASN A 317 -31.97 -15.94 -2.02
N ASN A 318 -32.76 -15.13 -1.32
CA ASN A 318 -32.65 -14.94 0.11
C ASN A 318 -33.80 -15.64 0.84
N GLN A 319 -33.48 -16.73 1.52
CA GLN A 319 -34.37 -17.49 2.40
C GLN A 319 -33.93 -17.35 3.88
N ALA A 320 -33.06 -16.39 4.20
CA ALA A 320 -32.66 -16.08 5.56
C ALA A 320 -33.72 -15.20 6.22
N HIS A 321 -34.51 -15.77 7.13
CA HIS A 321 -35.63 -15.07 7.78
C HIS A 321 -35.26 -14.59 9.18
N TYR A 322 -34.79 -13.34 9.26
CA TYR A 322 -34.28 -12.66 10.47
C TYR A 322 -35.28 -12.46 11.63
N ILE A 323 -36.60 -12.61 11.44
CA ILE A 323 -37.59 -12.38 12.53
C ILE A 323 -38.57 -13.55 12.65
N ALA A 324 -39.11 -14.03 11.52
CA ALA A 324 -40.14 -15.06 11.53
C ALA A 324 -39.63 -16.42 12.03
N ARG A 325 -38.39 -16.80 11.68
CA ARG A 325 -37.80 -18.12 12.01
C ARG A 325 -37.03 -18.15 13.33
N ILE A 326 -36.98 -17.03 14.05
CA ILE A 326 -36.34 -16.93 15.36
C ILE A 326 -37.37 -17.05 16.51
N THR A 327 -38.67 -16.98 16.17
CA THR A 327 -39.75 -17.25 17.11
C THR A 327 -39.74 -18.71 17.57
N PRO A 328 -39.98 -19.01 18.86
CA PRO A 328 -39.93 -20.37 19.41
C PRO A 328 -40.79 -21.38 18.63
N PHE A 329 -41.94 -20.95 18.11
CA PHE A 329 -42.87 -21.79 17.36
C PHE A 329 -42.30 -22.29 16.02
N SER A 330 -41.44 -21.52 15.35
CA SER A 330 -40.83 -21.93 14.08
C SER A 330 -39.66 -22.92 14.24
N ARG A 331 -39.08 -23.05 15.45
CA ARG A 331 -37.91 -23.92 15.72
C ARG A 331 -38.24 -25.41 15.77
N TYR A 332 -39.51 -25.75 15.95
CA TYR A 332 -39.99 -27.13 16.03
C TYR A 332 -40.58 -27.64 14.71
N THR A 333 -40.60 -26.80 13.67
CA THR A 333 -40.99 -27.24 12.33
C THR A 333 -39.81 -27.90 11.63
N SER A 334 -40.08 -28.99 10.92
CA SER A 334 -39.05 -29.69 10.14
C SER A 334 -38.50 -28.75 9.07
N LYS A 335 -37.19 -28.49 9.11
CA LYS A 335 -36.46 -27.69 8.11
C LYS A 335 -35.85 -28.55 7.01
N LYS A 336 -36.39 -29.77 6.83
CA LYS A 336 -35.99 -30.73 5.79
C LYS A 336 -36.05 -30.12 4.41
N GLN A 337 -37.13 -29.38 4.10
CA GLN A 337 -37.30 -28.78 2.79
C GLN A 337 -36.20 -27.76 2.49
N ASP A 338 -35.81 -26.92 3.47
CA ASP A 338 -34.72 -25.95 3.25
C ASP A 338 -33.39 -26.65 2.94
N LEU A 339 -33.10 -27.78 3.59
CA LEU A 339 -31.91 -28.57 3.29
C LEU A 339 -31.93 -29.13 1.86
N LEU A 340 -33.09 -29.62 1.41
CA LEU A 340 -33.27 -30.09 0.03
C LEU A 340 -33.16 -28.94 -0.98
N ASP A 341 -33.70 -27.77 -0.66
CA ASP A 341 -33.62 -26.57 -1.49
C ASP A 341 -32.18 -26.07 -1.61
N MET A 342 -31.41 -26.07 -0.51
CA MET A 342 -29.97 -25.76 -0.53
C MET A 342 -29.18 -26.75 -1.38
N GLN A 343 -29.49 -28.05 -1.27
CA GLN A 343 -28.86 -29.08 -2.09
C GLN A 343 -29.18 -28.90 -3.58
N ALA A 344 -30.42 -28.55 -3.91
CA ALA A 344 -30.84 -28.26 -5.27
C ALA A 344 -30.14 -27.00 -5.83
N ALA A 345 -30.06 -25.92 -5.05
CA ALA A 345 -29.35 -24.70 -5.42
C ALA A 345 -27.85 -24.97 -5.66
N HIS A 346 -27.20 -25.71 -4.76
CA HIS A 346 -25.81 -26.11 -4.91
C HIS A 346 -25.59 -26.98 -6.17
N ALA A 347 -26.50 -27.93 -6.44
CA ALA A 347 -26.46 -28.74 -7.66
C ALA A 347 -26.66 -27.90 -8.94
N ALA A 348 -27.39 -26.78 -8.86
CA ALA A 348 -27.54 -25.80 -9.94
C ALA A 348 -26.35 -24.82 -10.07
N GLY A 349 -25.27 -25.07 -9.33
CA GLY A 349 -24.02 -24.30 -9.36
C GLY A 349 -24.05 -23.03 -8.50
N GLU A 350 -25.09 -22.80 -7.71
CA GLU A 350 -25.16 -21.66 -6.80
C GLU A 350 -24.29 -21.89 -5.56
N LYS A 351 -23.74 -20.80 -5.02
CA LYS A 351 -23.07 -20.82 -3.72
C LYS A 351 -24.09 -20.52 -2.63
N VAL A 352 -24.04 -21.29 -1.55
CA VAL A 352 -25.03 -21.26 -0.49
C VAL A 352 -24.37 -20.87 0.83
N LEU A 353 -24.77 -19.72 1.39
CA LEU A 353 -24.40 -19.30 2.75
C LEU A 353 -25.54 -19.65 3.71
N MET A 354 -25.22 -20.34 4.80
CA MET A 354 -26.17 -20.66 5.86
C MET A 354 -25.92 -19.76 7.07
N LEU A 355 -27.00 -19.23 7.63
CA LEU A 355 -26.99 -18.60 8.93
C LEU A 355 -27.45 -19.62 9.98
N ILE A 356 -26.60 -19.87 10.97
CA ILE A 356 -26.84 -20.84 12.04
C ILE A 356 -26.53 -20.22 13.40
N ASP A 357 -26.96 -20.91 14.45
CA ASP A 357 -26.33 -20.83 15.75
C ASP A 357 -25.07 -21.71 15.79
N ALA A 358 -23.97 -21.21 16.33
CA ALA A 358 -22.69 -21.92 16.40
C ALA A 358 -22.78 -23.22 17.21
N ASP A 359 -23.73 -23.34 18.15
CA ASP A 359 -23.98 -24.57 18.93
C ASP A 359 -24.36 -25.76 18.04
N MET A 360 -24.90 -25.51 16.84
CA MET A 360 -25.15 -26.53 15.84
C MET A 360 -23.87 -27.33 15.51
N LEU A 361 -22.73 -26.64 15.40
CA LEU A 361 -21.44 -27.25 15.05
C LEU A 361 -20.90 -28.16 16.16
N SER A 362 -21.40 -28.00 17.39
CA SER A 362 -21.13 -28.90 18.53
C SER A 362 -22.24 -29.94 18.74
N ASN A 363 -23.17 -30.08 17.78
CA ASN A 363 -24.35 -30.94 17.86
C ASN A 363 -25.25 -30.68 19.09
N LYS A 364 -25.36 -29.42 19.52
CA LYS A 364 -26.15 -28.98 20.68
C LYS A 364 -27.41 -28.24 20.25
N ASN A 365 -28.51 -28.45 20.99
CA ASN A 365 -29.75 -27.70 20.77
C ASN A 365 -29.65 -26.32 21.43
N THR A 366 -30.05 -25.26 20.72
CA THR A 366 -30.16 -23.92 21.30
C THR A 366 -31.59 -23.59 21.68
N TYR A 367 -31.79 -23.35 22.98
CA TYR A 367 -33.10 -23.04 23.55
C TYR A 367 -33.34 -21.52 23.70
N THR A 368 -32.28 -20.71 23.69
CA THR A 368 -32.33 -19.24 23.87
C THR A 368 -31.61 -18.51 22.75
N ILE A 369 -32.19 -17.43 22.21
CA ILE A 369 -31.54 -16.63 21.16
C ILE A 369 -30.47 -15.78 21.82
N THR A 370 -29.22 -16.02 21.48
CA THR A 370 -28.13 -15.08 21.75
C THR A 370 -27.58 -14.63 20.40
N THR A 371 -27.66 -13.34 20.12
CA THR A 371 -27.08 -12.75 18.89
C THR A 371 -25.57 -12.93 18.81
N THR A 372 -24.93 -13.25 19.94
CA THR A 372 -23.50 -13.55 20.06
C THR A 372 -23.12 -14.95 19.56
N SER A 373 -24.10 -15.85 19.36
CA SER A 373 -23.85 -17.21 18.84
C SER A 373 -24.12 -17.34 17.34
N TRP A 374 -24.45 -16.24 16.66
CA TRP A 374 -24.77 -16.25 15.25
C TRP A 374 -23.53 -16.48 14.41
N HIS A 375 -23.66 -17.38 13.44
CA HIS A 375 -22.52 -17.82 12.66
C HIS A 375 -22.90 -18.10 11.21
N TRP A 376 -22.10 -17.57 10.30
CA TRP A 376 -22.22 -17.86 8.88
C TRP A 376 -21.29 -19.00 8.49
N ILE A 377 -21.85 -19.98 7.77
CA ILE A 377 -21.08 -21.06 7.16
C ILE A 377 -21.41 -21.15 5.66
N VAL A 378 -20.56 -21.83 4.89
CA VAL A 378 -20.83 -22.11 3.48
C VAL A 378 -21.20 -23.57 3.33
N PHE A 379 -22.37 -23.84 2.74
CA PHE A 379 -22.82 -25.19 2.43
C PHE A 379 -22.13 -25.70 1.15
N GLU A 380 -21.57 -26.90 1.22
CA GLU A 380 -20.74 -27.52 0.17
C GLU A 380 -21.40 -28.77 -0.46
N GLY A 381 -22.71 -28.96 -0.25
CA GLY A 381 -23.45 -30.10 -0.80
C GLY A 381 -23.40 -31.35 0.08
N ASP A 382 -23.50 -32.50 -0.57
CA ASP A 382 -23.57 -33.83 0.06
C ASP A 382 -24.74 -34.01 1.04
N ALA A 383 -25.84 -33.27 0.84
CA ALA A 383 -26.98 -33.37 1.73
C ALA A 383 -27.67 -34.74 1.63
N THR A 384 -27.83 -35.40 2.79
CA THR A 384 -28.68 -36.58 2.93
C THR A 384 -29.59 -36.46 4.14
N VAL A 385 -30.76 -37.09 4.05
CA VAL A 385 -31.74 -37.15 5.14
C VAL A 385 -31.94 -38.61 5.52
N ASP A 386 -31.73 -38.91 6.79
CA ASP A 386 -32.06 -40.20 7.38
C ASP A 386 -33.15 -39.98 8.43
N ASP A 387 -34.41 -40.23 8.03
CA ASP A 387 -35.56 -40.10 8.93
C ASP A 387 -35.60 -41.22 9.99
N ALA A 388 -35.00 -42.38 9.71
CA ALA A 388 -34.97 -43.50 10.66
C ALA A 388 -33.95 -43.26 11.78
N ALA A 389 -32.79 -42.69 11.44
CA ALA A 389 -31.78 -42.29 12.40
C ALA A 389 -32.00 -40.87 12.98
N GLU A 390 -33.01 -40.14 12.51
CA GLU A 390 -33.27 -38.73 12.83
C GLU A 390 -32.03 -37.84 12.64
N THR A 391 -31.33 -38.00 11.51
CA THR A 391 -30.14 -37.19 11.18
C THR A 391 -30.22 -36.52 9.81
N TYR A 392 -29.49 -35.42 9.69
CA TYR A 392 -29.12 -34.80 8.43
C TYR A 392 -27.59 -34.84 8.29
N THR A 393 -27.10 -35.12 7.09
CA THR A 393 -25.68 -35.08 6.77
C THR A 393 -25.43 -34.08 5.67
N PHE A 394 -24.37 -33.28 5.74
CA PHE A 394 -23.91 -32.43 4.63
C PHE A 394 -22.48 -31.95 4.84
N SER A 395 -21.85 -31.47 3.77
CA SER A 395 -20.52 -30.85 3.81
C SER A 395 -20.64 -29.33 3.97
N TYR A 396 -19.72 -28.71 4.71
CA TYR A 396 -19.69 -27.26 4.88
C TYR A 396 -18.28 -26.71 5.14
N TYR A 397 -18.08 -25.42 4.90
CA TYR A 397 -16.90 -24.67 5.31
C TYR A 397 -17.24 -23.74 6.50
N SER A 398 -16.34 -23.70 7.48
CA SER A 398 -16.39 -22.81 8.64
C SER A 398 -15.03 -22.77 9.34
N TRP A 399 -14.64 -21.63 9.91
CA TRP A 399 -13.43 -21.50 10.78
C TRP A 399 -12.15 -22.12 10.20
N GLY A 400 -11.79 -21.76 8.96
CA GLY A 400 -10.53 -22.24 8.39
C GLY A 400 -10.49 -23.73 8.04
N GLN A 401 -11.65 -24.39 7.92
CA GLN A 401 -11.72 -25.81 7.57
C GLN A 401 -12.97 -26.17 6.76
N LYS A 402 -12.80 -27.15 5.87
CA LYS A 402 -13.90 -27.87 5.22
C LYS A 402 -14.23 -29.13 6.01
N ASN A 403 -15.47 -29.25 6.42
CA ASN A 403 -16.03 -30.41 7.11
C ASN A 403 -16.83 -31.23 6.10
N ASN A 404 -16.35 -32.42 5.78
CA ASN A 404 -16.99 -33.28 4.79
C ASN A 404 -18.02 -34.20 5.47
N LYS A 405 -19.25 -34.22 4.94
CA LYS A 405 -20.33 -35.11 5.38
C LYS A 405 -20.51 -35.13 6.90
N ALA A 406 -20.56 -33.95 7.51
CA ALA A 406 -20.84 -33.81 8.92
C ALA A 406 -22.29 -34.22 9.22
N VAL A 407 -22.49 -34.93 10.34
CA VAL A 407 -23.78 -35.49 10.74
C VAL A 407 -24.35 -34.67 11.89
N PHE A 408 -25.60 -34.22 11.74
CA PHE A 408 -26.34 -33.46 12.73
C PHE A 408 -27.65 -34.17 13.07
N ARG A 409 -28.05 -34.17 14.34
CA ARG A 409 -29.41 -34.60 14.71
C ARG A 409 -30.42 -33.64 14.10
N GLN A 410 -31.56 -34.14 13.63
CA GLN A 410 -32.63 -33.31 13.06
C GLN A 410 -33.10 -32.24 14.05
N SER A 411 -33.25 -32.60 15.33
CA SER A 411 -33.61 -31.64 16.40
C SER A 411 -32.59 -30.51 16.57
N VAL A 412 -31.30 -30.81 16.42
CA VAL A 412 -30.22 -29.82 16.47
C VAL A 412 -30.28 -28.90 15.25
N PHE A 413 -30.38 -29.45 14.04
CA PHE A 413 -30.51 -28.64 12.84
C PHE A 413 -31.74 -27.71 12.92
N ASN A 414 -32.90 -28.27 13.27
CA ASN A 414 -34.16 -27.52 13.30
C ASN A 414 -34.14 -26.38 14.33
N SER A 415 -33.50 -26.58 15.49
CA SER A 415 -33.39 -25.55 16.53
C SER A 415 -32.39 -24.43 16.21
N ASN A 416 -31.33 -24.73 15.44
CA ASN A 416 -30.20 -23.81 15.23
C ASN A 416 -30.10 -23.20 13.83
N PHE A 417 -30.79 -23.73 12.82
CA PHE A 417 -30.72 -23.21 11.45
C PHE A 417 -31.64 -22.00 11.27
N TYR A 418 -31.10 -20.82 10.93
CA TYR A 418 -31.88 -19.58 10.81
C TYR A 418 -32.28 -19.24 9.36
N GLY A 419 -31.72 -19.97 8.39
CA GLY A 419 -32.04 -19.86 6.96
C GLY A 419 -30.78 -19.75 6.12
N PHE A 420 -30.95 -19.50 4.82
CA PHE A 420 -29.84 -19.47 3.88
C PHE A 420 -29.99 -18.40 2.80
N ILE A 421 -28.87 -18.02 2.20
CA ILE A 421 -28.80 -17.18 1.02
C ILE A 421 -28.05 -17.96 -0.05
N SER A 422 -28.56 -17.94 -1.27
CA SER A 422 -27.94 -18.61 -2.42
C SER A 422 -27.77 -17.65 -3.59
N GLY A 423 -26.73 -17.84 -4.40
CA GLY A 423 -26.54 -17.04 -5.60
C GLY A 423 -25.34 -17.44 -6.45
N LYS A 424 -25.24 -16.82 -7.63
CA LYS A 424 -24.17 -17.00 -8.62
C LYS A 424 -24.04 -15.80 -9.55
#